data_AF-A0A228HIR6-F1
#
_entry.id   AF-A0A228HIR6-F1
#
_cell.length_a   1.000
_cell.length_b   1.000
_cell.length_c   1.000
_cell.angle_alpha   90.00
_cell.angle_beta   90.00
_cell.angle_gamma   90.00
#
_symmetry.space_group_name_H-M   'P 1'
#
loop_
_entity.id
_entity.type
_entity.pdbx_description
1 polymer ?
#
loop_
_entity_poly.entity_id
_entity_poly.type
_entity_poly.pdbx_seq_one_letter_code
_entity_poly.pdbx_strand_id
1 'polypeptide(L)'
;MQMSFEYRIHTPPTADAFDAIANMLRQAHGDIDVDPRERRLGIRDAAGGWPLIDLSIEAAGFLLVTTLGPTRNARLDAIGRGLSEIRAPWRIDGA
;
A
#
# COMPACT_ATOMS: atom_id res chain seq x y z
N MET A 1 -0.83 -9.93 20.46
CA MET A 1 0.24 -9.48 19.54
C MET A 1 -0.35 -9.53 18.15
N GLN A 2 -0.52 -8.39 17.49
CA GLN A 2 -0.94 -8.35 16.09
C GLN A 2 0.32 -8.48 15.24
N MET A 3 0.36 -9.44 14.31
CA MET A 3 1.50 -9.57 13.40
C MET A 3 1.40 -8.49 12.34
N SER A 4 2.44 -7.66 12.22
CA SER A 4 2.64 -6.74 11.10
C SER A 4 3.43 -7.44 10.00
N PHE A 5 3.04 -7.21 8.76
CA PHE A 5 3.74 -7.64 7.56
C PHE A 5 4.26 -6.42 6.82
N GLU A 6 5.46 -6.53 6.28
CA GLU A 6 6.14 -5.47 5.55
C GLU A 6 6.43 -5.92 4.12
N TYR A 7 6.10 -5.06 3.16
CA TYR A 7 6.30 -5.30 1.73
C TYR A 7 7.01 -4.12 1.10
N ARG A 8 8.06 -4.39 0.33
CA ARG A 8 8.75 -3.40 -0.49
C ARG A 8 8.25 -3.49 -1.91
N ILE A 9 7.67 -2.40 -2.40
CA ILE A 9 7.19 -2.24 -3.76
C ILE A 9 8.23 -1.44 -4.51
N HIS A 10 9.03 -2.13 -5.32
CA HIS A 10 10.07 -1.54 -6.15
C HIS A 10 9.45 -1.02 -7.45
N THR A 11 9.15 0.28 -7.49
CA THR A 11 8.65 0.98 -8.67
C THR A 11 9.03 2.46 -8.56
N PRO A 12 9.20 3.22 -9.66
CA PRO A 12 9.49 4.65 -9.58
C PRO A 12 8.45 5.37 -8.70
N PRO A 13 8.86 6.15 -7.67
CA PRO A 13 7.94 6.78 -6.71
C PRO A 13 7.23 8.03 -7.28
N THR A 14 6.52 7.84 -8.40
CA THR A 14 5.76 8.89 -9.09
C THR A 14 4.39 9.10 -8.45
N ALA A 15 3.74 10.23 -8.79
CA ALA A 15 2.39 10.52 -8.32
C ALA A 15 1.41 9.45 -8.84
N ASP A 16 1.48 9.10 -10.12
CA ASP A 16 0.66 8.04 -10.71
C ASP A 16 0.83 6.68 -10.02
N ALA A 17 2.05 6.30 -9.66
CA ALA A 17 2.29 5.03 -8.95
C ALA A 17 1.67 5.06 -7.55
N PHE A 18 1.79 6.20 -6.84
CA PHE A 18 1.15 6.38 -5.54
C PHE A 18 -0.37 6.32 -5.65
N ASP A 19 -0.97 7.05 -6.60
CA ASP A 19 -2.41 7.06 -6.85
C ASP A 19 -2.94 5.67 -7.25
N ALA A 20 -2.21 4.93 -8.09
CA ALA A 20 -2.58 3.58 -8.47
C ALA A 20 -2.61 2.64 -7.26
N ILE A 21 -1.58 2.68 -6.41
CA ILE A 21 -1.53 1.86 -5.18
C ILE A 21 -2.65 2.28 -4.23
N ALA A 22 -2.84 3.59 -4.03
CA ALA A 22 -3.88 4.13 -3.16
C ALA A 22 -5.28 3.71 -3.62
N ASN A 23 -5.58 3.82 -4.90
CA ASN A 23 -6.87 3.42 -5.47
C ASN A 23 -7.13 1.90 -5.31
N MET A 24 -6.10 1.07 -5.44
CA MET A 24 -6.23 -0.38 -5.22
C MET A 24 -6.48 -0.70 -3.74
N LEU A 25 -5.81 -0.01 -2.83
CA LEU A 25 -6.05 -0.14 -1.38
C LEU A 25 -7.47 0.32 -1.01
N ARG A 26 -7.98 1.39 -1.66
CA ARG A 26 -9.36 1.89 -1.49
C ARG A 26 -10.39 0.85 -1.91
N GLN A 27 -10.18 0.24 -3.06
CA GLN A 27 -11.08 -0.80 -3.56
C GLN A 27 -11.10 -2.04 -2.65
N ALA A 28 -9.96 -2.38 -2.05
CA ALA A 28 -9.84 -3.56 -1.20
C ALA A 28 -10.40 -3.37 0.22
N HIS A 29 -10.31 -2.16 0.80
CA HIS A 29 -10.61 -1.92 2.22
C HIS A 29 -11.65 -0.83 2.47
N GLY A 30 -12.11 -0.14 1.44
CA GLY A 30 -13.09 0.94 1.55
C GLY A 30 -12.43 2.29 1.80
N ASP A 31 -12.91 3.02 2.81
CA ASP A 31 -12.43 4.37 3.10
C ASP A 31 -11.00 4.34 3.65
N ILE A 32 -10.10 5.09 3.01
CA ILE A 32 -8.70 5.19 3.40
C ILE A 32 -8.36 6.67 3.55
N ASP A 33 -7.59 7.01 4.57
CA ASP A 33 -7.10 8.37 4.78
C ASP A 33 -5.80 8.51 3.98
N VAL A 34 -5.84 9.34 2.93
CA VAL A 34 -4.67 9.66 2.13
C VAL A 34 -4.21 11.05 2.56
N ASP A 35 -2.98 11.16 3.06
CA ASP A 35 -2.32 12.44 3.22
C ASP A 35 -1.57 12.77 1.90
N PRO A 36 -2.09 13.70 1.08
CA PRO A 36 -1.47 14.03 -0.20
C PRO A 36 -0.18 14.85 -0.05
N ARG A 37 0.07 15.47 1.11
CA ARG A 37 1.26 16.30 1.34
C ARG A 37 2.47 15.46 1.71
N GLU A 38 2.27 14.48 2.58
CA GLU A 38 3.30 13.53 2.98
C GLU A 38 3.36 12.32 2.05
N ARG A 39 2.40 12.20 1.12
CA ARG A 39 2.22 11.03 0.23
C ARG A 39 2.24 9.75 1.07
N ARG A 40 1.45 9.80 2.14
CA ARG A 40 1.25 8.70 3.09
C ARG A 40 -0.18 8.25 3.03
N LEU A 41 -0.39 6.95 3.23
CA LEU A 41 -1.71 6.35 3.24
C LEU A 41 -1.87 5.53 4.50
N GLY A 42 -2.91 5.86 5.27
CA GLY A 42 -3.25 5.19 6.51
C GLY A 42 -4.68 4.69 6.49
N ILE A 43 -4.90 3.41 6.76
CA ILE A 43 -6.24 2.94 7.17
C ILE A 43 -6.26 2.90 8.70
N ARG A 44 -7.00 3.81 9.33
CA ARG A 44 -7.17 3.78 10.78
C ARG A 44 -8.19 2.71 11.16
N ASP A 45 -7.86 1.92 12.18
CA ASP A 45 -8.86 1.09 12.83
C ASP A 45 -9.89 1.99 13.56
N ALA A 46 -11.14 1.53 13.67
CA ALA A 46 -12.22 2.27 14.33
C ALA A 46 -11.89 2.63 15.80
N ALA A 47 -10.93 1.96 16.43
CA ALA A 47 -10.47 2.22 17.79
C ALA A 47 -9.30 3.23 17.89
N GLY A 48 -8.84 3.84 16.79
CA GLY A 48 -7.78 4.86 16.82
C GLY A 48 -6.37 4.31 17.11
N GLY A 49 -6.16 3.00 16.94
CA GLY A 49 -4.85 2.34 17.05
C GLY A 49 -3.97 2.46 15.79
N TRP A 50 -2.84 1.75 15.80
CA TRP A 50 -1.89 1.66 14.67
C TRP A 50 -2.62 1.44 13.33
N PRO A 51 -2.16 2.08 12.23
CA PRO A 51 -2.83 1.94 10.94
C PRO A 51 -2.83 0.46 10.50
N LEU A 52 -3.99 -0.02 10.06
CA LEU A 52 -4.18 -1.36 9.48
C LEU A 52 -3.33 -1.52 8.21
N ILE A 53 -3.10 -0.41 7.51
CA ILE A 53 -2.22 -0.27 6.36
C ILE A 53 -1.50 1.08 6.46
N ASP A 54 -0.17 1.06 6.38
CA ASP A 54 0.69 2.23 6.19
C ASP A 54 1.40 2.10 4.84
N LEU A 55 1.32 3.12 3.99
CA LEU A 55 2.12 3.24 2.77
C LEU A 55 3.01 4.47 2.90
N SER A 56 4.31 4.26 2.73
CA SER A 56 5.33 5.31 2.77
C SER A 56 6.18 5.28 1.51
N ILE A 57 6.63 6.45 1.04
CA ILE A 57 7.57 6.55 -0.08
C ILE A 57 9.00 6.32 0.41
N GLU A 58 9.74 5.45 -0.28
CA GLU A 58 11.16 5.21 -0.07
C GLU A 58 11.98 5.54 -1.33
N ALA A 59 13.29 5.63 -1.19
CA ALA A 59 14.19 5.94 -2.31
C ALA A 59 14.07 4.94 -3.48
N ALA A 60 13.73 3.67 -3.18
CA ALA A 60 13.60 2.60 -4.16
C ALA A 60 12.14 2.28 -4.56
N GLY A 61 11.16 3.06 -4.09
CA GLY A 61 9.74 2.87 -4.38
C GLY A 61 8.84 3.13 -3.18
N PHE A 62 8.12 2.12 -2.72
CA PHE A 62 7.18 2.25 -1.61
C PHE A 62 7.34 1.13 -0.58
N LEU A 63 7.15 1.48 0.69
CA LEU A 63 7.05 0.54 1.80
C LEU A 63 5.58 0.43 2.22
N LEU A 64 5.05 -0.79 2.19
CA LEU A 64 3.70 -1.11 2.63
C LEU A 64 3.77 -1.96 3.91
N VAL A 65 3.25 -1.42 5.02
CA VAL A 65 3.13 -2.14 6.29
C VAL A 65 1.67 -2.43 6.57
N THR A 66 1.32 -3.64 7.00
CA THR A 66 -0.07 -4.03 7.24
C THR A 66 -0.21 -5.08 8.33
N THR A 67 -1.27 -5.02 9.13
CA THR A 67 -1.62 -6.07 10.12
C THR A 67 -2.67 -7.07 9.61
N LEU A 68 -3.23 -6.82 8.43
CA LEU A 68 -4.29 -7.63 7.81
C LEU A 68 -3.73 -8.85 7.06
N GLY A 69 -3.64 -9.98 7.76
CA GLY A 69 -3.12 -11.26 7.23
C GLY A 69 -4.01 -12.03 6.21
N PRO A 70 -5.34 -12.18 6.42
CA PRO A 70 -6.14 -13.09 5.58
C PRO A 70 -6.35 -12.61 4.13
N THR A 71 -6.17 -11.32 3.86
CA THR A 71 -6.31 -10.72 2.52
C THR A 71 -4.97 -10.35 1.88
N ARG A 72 -3.85 -10.85 2.43
CA ARG A 72 -2.48 -10.53 1.99
C ARG A 72 -2.29 -10.72 0.48
N ASN A 73 -2.43 -11.96 -0.02
CA ASN A 73 -2.07 -12.28 -1.40
C ASN A 73 -2.96 -11.55 -2.43
N ALA A 74 -4.27 -11.51 -2.18
CA ALA A 74 -5.22 -10.81 -3.05
C ALA A 74 -4.91 -9.30 -3.15
N ARG A 75 -4.42 -8.69 -2.07
CA ARG A 75 -4.04 -7.28 -2.06
C ARG A 75 -2.74 -7.01 -2.82
N LEU A 76 -1.70 -7.82 -2.60
CA LEU A 76 -0.45 -7.67 -3.34
C LEU A 76 -0.66 -7.87 -4.84
N ASP A 77 -1.52 -8.81 -5.21
CA ASP A 77 -1.92 -9.04 -6.59
C ASP A 77 -2.70 -7.85 -7.19
N ALA A 78 -3.64 -7.26 -6.43
CA ALA A 78 -4.34 -6.04 -6.85
C ALA A 78 -3.40 -4.84 -7.04
N ILE A 79 -2.44 -4.65 -6.14
CA ILE A 79 -1.39 -3.63 -6.26
C ILE A 79 -0.57 -3.85 -7.53
N GLY A 80 -0.12 -5.09 -7.77
CA GLY A 80 0.62 -5.44 -8.99
C GLY A 80 -0.19 -5.17 -10.25
N ARG A 81 -1.50 -5.46 -10.24
CA ARG A 81 -2.41 -5.14 -11.35
C ARG A 81 -2.50 -3.64 -11.59
N GLY A 82 -2.72 -2.82 -10.56
CA GLY A 82 -2.78 -1.36 -10.70
C GLY A 82 -1.48 -0.74 -11.24
N LEU A 83 -0.32 -1.24 -10.81
CA LEU A 83 0.97 -0.80 -11.35
C LEU A 83 1.18 -1.21 -12.81
N SER A 84 0.65 -2.38 -13.19
CA SER A 84 0.68 -2.85 -14.57
C SER A 84 -0.20 -2.00 -15.49
N GLU A 85 -1.35 -1.50 -15.01
CA GLU A 85 -2.25 -0.63 -15.77
C GLU A 85 -1.59 0.69 -16.17
N ILE A 86 -0.79 1.27 -15.28
CA ILE A 86 0.00 2.48 -15.57
C ILE A 86 1.32 2.18 -16.29
N ARG A 87 1.56 0.91 -16.68
CA ARG A 87 2.80 0.42 -17.30
C ARG A 87 4.07 0.76 -16.50
N ALA A 88 3.95 0.88 -15.18
CA ALA A 88 5.10 1.10 -14.33
C ALA A 88 5.86 -0.23 -14.16
N PRO A 89 7.21 -0.24 -14.26
CA PRO A 89 7.97 -1.40 -13.87
C PRO A 89 7.79 -1.61 -12.36
N TRP A 90 7.44 -2.83 -11.94
CA TRP A 90 7.21 -3.12 -10.53
C TRP A 90 7.70 -4.50 -10.11
N ARG A 91 8.09 -4.60 -8.84
CA ARG A 91 8.37 -5.85 -8.13
C ARG A 91 7.94 -5.69 -6.68
N ILE A 92 7.37 -6.73 -6.09
CA ILE A 92 7.00 -6.75 -4.67
C ILE A 92 7.85 -7.80 -3.99
N ASP A 93 8.65 -7.39 -3.01
CA ASP A 93 9.37 -8.28 -2.11
C ASP A 93 8.69 -8.25 -0.75
N GLY A 94 8.42 -9.43 -0.18
CA GLY A 94 7.84 -9.58 1.15
C GLY A 94 8.83 -10.22 2.11
N ALA A 95 8.83 -9.74 3.36
CA ALA A 95 9.47 -10.43 4.48
C ALA A 95 8.56 -11.55 5.04
#